data_AF-A0A536YLX1-F1
#
_entry.id   AF-A0A536YLX1-F1
#
_cell.length_a   1.000
_cell.length_b   1.000
_cell.length_c   1.000
_cell.angle_alpha   90.00
_cell.angle_beta   90.00
_cell.angle_gamma   90.00
#
_symmetry.space_group_name_H-M   'P 1'
#
loop_
_entity.id
_entity.type
_entity.pdbx_description
1 polymer ?
#
loop_
_entity_poly.entity_id
_entity_poly.type
_entity_poly.pdbx_seq_one_letter_code
_entity_poly.pdbx_strand_id
1 'polypeptide(L)'
;MLRSISPGRAPLAEYDSGVLWAALLLLTLGMVMVYSSSIAMAEASKFTGGSSAYFLQRHALFLAASMFVGMLAFQVPVRLWQQAAPWLFVLGIALLALLLAPGLGREVNGARR
;
A
#
# COMPACT_ATOMS: atom_id res chain seq x y z
N MET A 1 30.83 21.19 -42.55
CA MET A 1 29.96 21.66 -41.45
C MET A 1 29.57 20.46 -40.60
N LEU A 2 30.26 20.22 -39.48
CA LEU A 2 29.98 19.10 -38.57
C LEU A 2 28.99 19.57 -37.50
N ARG A 3 27.77 18.99 -37.47
CA ARG A 3 26.81 19.21 -36.39
C ARG A 3 27.36 18.57 -35.11
N SER A 4 27.69 19.39 -34.12
CA SER A 4 27.94 18.94 -32.76
C SER A 4 26.66 18.30 -32.19
N ILE A 5 26.67 17.00 -31.97
CA ILE A 5 25.63 16.33 -31.20
C ILE A 5 25.87 16.71 -29.74
N SER A 6 25.12 17.69 -29.24
CA SER A 6 25.07 17.97 -27.81
C SER A 6 24.51 16.74 -27.10
N PRO A 7 25.23 16.14 -26.12
CA PRO A 7 24.65 15.08 -25.32
C PRO A 7 23.45 15.67 -24.58
N GLY A 8 22.24 15.19 -24.93
CA GLY A 8 21.03 15.53 -24.21
C GLY A 8 21.24 15.23 -22.73
N ARG A 9 21.06 16.26 -21.88
CA ARG A 9 21.08 16.08 -20.43
C ARG A 9 20.13 14.93 -20.10
N ALA A 10 20.62 13.89 -19.43
CA ALA A 10 19.76 12.85 -18.91
C ALA A 10 18.63 13.51 -18.12
N PRO A 11 17.35 13.18 -18.39
CA PRO A 11 16.26 13.74 -17.61
C PRO A 11 16.55 13.41 -16.15
N LEU A 12 16.66 14.45 -15.32
CA LEU A 12 16.65 14.31 -13.86
C LEU A 12 15.45 13.43 -13.54
N ALA A 13 15.62 12.35 -12.77
CA ALA A 13 14.57 11.39 -12.46
C ALA A 13 13.24 12.10 -12.17
N GLU A 14 12.40 12.18 -13.19
CA GLU A 14 11.28 13.12 -13.19
C GLU A 14 10.12 12.40 -12.53
N TYR A 15 9.62 13.01 -11.47
CA TYR A 15 8.54 12.43 -10.71
C TYR A 15 7.24 12.54 -11.51
N ASP A 16 6.56 11.41 -11.75
CA ASP A 16 5.26 11.42 -12.44
C ASP A 16 4.17 11.96 -11.51
N SER A 17 4.00 13.27 -11.56
CA SER A 17 2.98 14.01 -10.80
C SER A 17 1.56 13.52 -11.07
N GLY A 18 1.28 12.99 -12.27
CA GLY A 18 -0.05 12.49 -12.63
C GLY A 18 -0.41 11.24 -11.83
N VAL A 19 0.53 10.30 -11.72
CA VAL A 19 0.35 9.08 -10.92
C VAL A 19 0.19 9.41 -9.43
N LEU A 20 0.94 10.38 -8.91
CA LEU A 20 0.79 10.81 -7.51
C LEU A 20 -0.59 11.38 -7.23
N TRP A 21 -1.08 12.29 -8.07
CA TRP A 21 -2.40 12.87 -7.89
C TRP A 21 -3.49 11.82 -8.02
N ALA A 22 -3.38 10.89 -8.98
CA ALA A 22 -4.30 9.77 -9.10
C ALA A 22 -4.31 8.91 -7.82
N ALA A 23 -3.15 8.58 -7.26
CA ALA A 23 -3.05 7.82 -6.02
C ALA A 23 -3.67 8.56 -4.83
N LEU A 24 -3.39 9.86 -4.67
CA LEU A 24 -3.97 10.69 -3.59
C LEU A 24 -5.50 10.77 -3.69
N LEU A 25 -6.04 10.95 -4.91
CA LEU A 25 -7.48 10.96 -5.14
C LEU A 25 -8.11 9.60 -4.81
N LEU A 26 -7.48 8.50 -5.20
CA LEU A 26 -7.96 7.16 -4.86
C LEU A 26 -7.93 6.90 -3.34
N LEU A 27 -6.88 7.34 -2.63
CA LEU A 27 -6.78 7.20 -1.18
C LEU A 27 -7.86 8.01 -0.45
N THR A 28 -8.09 9.25 -0.85
CA THR A 28 -9.13 10.11 -0.26
C THR A 28 -10.54 9.60 -0.56
N LEU A 29 -10.81 9.15 -1.78
CA LEU A 29 -12.08 8.50 -2.14
C LEU A 29 -12.29 7.21 -1.34
N GLY A 30 -11.26 6.38 -1.19
CA GLY A 30 -11.31 5.17 -0.37
C GLY A 30 -11.64 5.47 1.09
N MET A 31 -11.03 6.51 1.67
CA MET A 31 -11.35 6.98 3.02
C MET A 31 -12.83 7.40 3.15
N VAL A 32 -13.38 8.11 2.15
CA VAL A 32 -14.81 8.48 2.13
C VAL A 32 -15.70 7.24 2.10
N MET A 33 -15.35 6.21 1.32
CA MET A 33 -16.11 4.96 1.26
C MET A 33 -16.09 4.18 2.59
N VAL A 34 -14.94 4.15 3.27
CA VAL A 34 -14.82 3.53 4.61
C VAL A 34 -15.64 4.31 5.63
N TYR A 35 -15.61 5.64 5.59
CA TYR A 35 -16.44 6.47 6.46
C TYR A 35 -17.93 6.23 6.23
N SER A 36 -18.37 6.20 4.97
CA SER A 36 -19.77 5.98 4.59
C SER A 36 -20.31 4.63 5.10
N SER A 37 -19.54 3.55 4.91
CA SER A 37 -19.90 2.22 5.43
C SER A 37 -19.84 2.13 6.96
N SER A 38 -18.96 2.90 7.62
CA SER A 38 -18.89 2.99 9.08
C SER A 38 -20.16 3.62 9.68
N ILE A 39 -20.74 4.63 9.03
CA ILE A 39 -22.01 5.23 9.47
C ILE A 39 -23.15 4.22 9.37
N ALA A 40 -23.26 3.48 8.26
CA ALA A 40 -24.29 2.45 8.10
C ALA A 40 -24.17 1.34 9.17
N MET A 41 -22.94 0.96 9.53
CA MET A 41 -22.70 0.00 10.62
C MET A 41 -22.97 0.58 12.01
N ALA A 42 -22.71 1.88 12.24
CA ALA A 42 -23.04 2.57 13.48
C ALA A 42 -24.56 2.71 13.68
N GLU A 43 -25.32 2.90 12.60
CA GLU A 43 -26.79 2.94 12.62
C GLU A 43 -27.40 1.54 12.84
N ALA A 44 -26.79 0.51 12.24
CA ALA A 44 -27.21 -0.89 12.39
C ALA A 44 -26.85 -1.49 13.77
N SER A 45 -25.86 -0.94 14.49
CA SER A 45 -25.36 -1.51 15.74
C SER A 45 -25.51 -0.55 16.93
N LYS A 46 -26.68 -0.61 17.56
CA LYS A 46 -26.87 -0.28 18.99
C LYS A 46 -25.93 -1.07 19.94
N PHE A 47 -25.07 -1.95 19.43
CA PHE A 47 -24.18 -2.83 20.18
C PHE A 47 -22.76 -2.29 20.44
N THR A 48 -22.33 -1.18 19.82
CA THR A 48 -20.92 -0.69 19.91
C THR A 48 -20.71 0.56 20.77
N GLY A 49 -21.71 1.01 21.54
CA GLY A 49 -21.50 2.08 22.53
C GLY A 49 -21.21 3.47 21.94
N GLY A 50 -21.60 3.74 20.69
CA GLY A 50 -21.66 5.11 20.14
C GLY A 50 -20.42 5.63 19.41
N SER A 51 -19.39 4.81 19.16
CA SER A 51 -18.19 5.26 18.43
C SER A 51 -18.25 4.95 16.93
N SER A 52 -19.01 5.75 16.18
CA SER A 52 -19.03 5.74 14.69
C SER A 52 -17.63 5.91 14.06
N ALA A 53 -16.69 6.48 14.81
CA ALA A 53 -15.32 6.74 14.37
C ALA A 53 -14.34 5.55 14.49
N TYR A 54 -14.75 4.39 15.02
CA TYR A 54 -13.80 3.31 15.32
C TYR A 54 -13.11 2.73 14.07
N PHE A 55 -13.89 2.44 13.02
CA PHE A 55 -13.33 1.96 11.74
C PHE A 55 -12.53 3.06 11.02
N LEU A 56 -13.00 4.30 11.11
CA LEU A 56 -12.31 5.46 10.55
C LEU A 56 -10.93 5.66 11.20
N GLN A 57 -10.86 5.62 12.52
CA GLN A 57 -9.62 5.84 13.27
C GLN A 57 -8.56 4.78 12.95
N ARG A 58 -8.96 3.51 12.87
CA ARG A 58 -8.05 2.43 12.45
C ARG A 58 -7.60 2.61 11.01
N HIS A 59 -8.50 2.94 10.10
CA HIS A 59 -8.15 3.14 8.69
C HIS A 59 -7.20 4.34 8.51
N ALA A 60 -7.43 5.44 9.22
CA ALA A 60 -6.55 6.60 9.24
C ALA A 60 -5.17 6.28 9.82
N LEU A 61 -5.08 5.46 10.88
CA LEU A 61 -3.79 5.02 11.42
C LEU A 61 -3.00 4.18 10.41
N PHE A 62 -3.65 3.22 9.74
CA PHE A 62 -3.01 2.43 8.70
C PHE A 62 -2.60 3.28 7.49
N LEU A 63 -3.39 4.28 7.13
CA LEU A 63 -3.04 5.23 6.06
C LEU A 63 -1.81 6.07 6.44
N ALA A 64 -1.74 6.56 7.67
CA ALA A 64 -0.57 7.31 8.15
C ALA A 64 0.69 6.42 8.17
N ALA A 65 0.55 5.19 8.67
CA ALA A 65 1.64 4.21 8.69
C ALA A 65 2.11 3.85 7.27
N SER A 66 1.20 3.66 6.32
CA SER A 66 1.56 3.34 4.94
C SER A 66 2.23 4.52 4.23
N MET A 67 1.79 5.77 4.46
CA MET A 67 2.49 6.95 3.95
C MET A 67 3.91 7.05 4.50
N PHE A 68 4.10 6.81 5.82
CA PHE A 68 5.41 6.83 6.44
C PHE A 68 6.33 5.74 5.85
N VAL A 69 5.87 4.49 5.79
CA VAL A 69 6.64 3.38 5.20
C VAL A 69 6.90 3.63 3.71
N GLY A 70 5.94 4.17 2.98
CA GLY A 70 6.09 4.57 1.58
C GLY A 70 7.19 5.61 1.39
N MET A 71 7.21 6.67 2.20
CA MET A 71 8.26 7.68 2.18
C MET A 71 9.65 7.08 2.45
N LEU A 72 9.76 6.16 3.41
CA LEU A 72 11.02 5.44 3.66
C LEU A 72 11.43 4.58 2.46
N ALA A 73 10.48 3.90 1.83
CA ALA A 73 10.75 3.07 0.65
C ALA A 73 11.25 3.91 -0.54
N PHE A 74 10.71 5.13 -0.73
CA PHE A 74 11.17 6.07 -1.76
C PHE A 74 12.60 6.58 -1.54
N GLN A 75 13.08 6.60 -0.29
CA GLN A 75 14.47 6.98 -0.01
C GLN A 75 15.48 5.88 -0.38
N VAL A 76 15.01 4.63 -0.55
CA VAL A 76 15.87 3.50 -0.89
C VAL A 76 16.14 3.47 -2.40
N PRO A 77 17.41 3.50 -2.85
CA PRO A 77 17.74 3.51 -4.27
C PRO A 77 17.25 2.23 -4.97
N VAL A 78 16.71 2.40 -6.19
CA VAL A 78 16.15 1.30 -7.01
C VAL A 78 17.09 0.11 -7.21
N ARG A 79 18.41 0.36 -7.18
CA ARG A 79 19.44 -0.68 -7.31
C ARG A 79 19.39 -1.70 -6.17
N LEU A 80 19.11 -1.27 -4.93
CA LEU A 80 18.98 -2.17 -3.79
C LEU A 80 17.74 -3.06 -3.95
N TRP A 81 16.63 -2.49 -4.40
CA TRP A 81 15.41 -3.24 -4.69
C TRP A 81 15.64 -4.30 -5.78
N GLN A 82 16.37 -3.97 -6.83
CA GLN A 82 16.71 -4.91 -7.91
C GLN A 82 17.60 -6.06 -7.42
N GLN A 83 18.60 -5.78 -6.58
CA GLN A 83 19.47 -6.82 -6.01
C GLN A 83 18.73 -7.71 -5.02
N ALA A 84 17.78 -7.14 -4.27
CA ALA A 84 16.95 -7.87 -3.32
C ALA A 84 15.83 -8.69 -4.00
N ALA A 85 15.47 -8.39 -5.25
CA ALA A 85 14.32 -8.99 -5.93
C ALA A 85 14.31 -10.53 -5.94
N PRO A 86 15.42 -11.25 -6.25
CA PRO A 86 15.43 -12.71 -6.20
C PRO A 86 15.21 -13.26 -4.79
N TRP A 87 15.79 -12.61 -3.78
CA TRP A 87 15.64 -13.01 -2.38
C TRP A 87 14.23 -12.75 -1.86
N LEU A 88 13.64 -11.60 -2.21
CA LEU A 88 12.25 -11.27 -1.88
C LEU A 88 11.27 -12.27 -2.54
N PHE A 89 11.57 -12.72 -3.76
CA PHE A 89 10.77 -13.73 -4.44
C PHE A 89 10.82 -15.09 -3.72
N VAL A 90 12.01 -15.57 -3.37
CA VAL A 90 12.18 -16.82 -2.60
C VAL A 90 11.50 -16.70 -1.23
N LEU A 91 11.65 -15.57 -0.56
CA LEU A 91 10.95 -15.29 0.71
C LEU A 91 9.43 -15.35 0.53
N GLY A 92 8.89 -14.79 -0.55
CA GLY A 92 7.47 -14.87 -0.89
C GLY A 92 6.99 -16.32 -1.04
N ILE A 93 7.73 -17.15 -1.78
CA ILE A 93 7.42 -18.58 -1.92
C ILE A 93 7.47 -19.28 -0.56
N ALA A 94 8.48 -18.99 0.25
CA ALA A 94 8.63 -19.59 1.58
C ALA A 94 7.46 -19.20 2.49
N LEU A 95 7.01 -17.95 2.47
CA LEU A 95 5.85 -17.48 3.24
C LEU A 95 4.54 -18.14 2.77
N LEU A 96 4.36 -18.32 1.46
CA LEU A 96 3.21 -19.05 0.92
C LEU A 96 3.22 -20.53 1.31
N ALA A 97 4.39 -21.18 1.26
CA ALA A 97 4.54 -22.56 1.72
C ALA A 97 4.30 -22.69 3.23
N LEU A 98 4.78 -21.73 4.03
CA LEU A 98 4.57 -21.67 5.47
C LEU A 98 3.07 -21.57 5.81
N LEU A 99 2.33 -20.78 5.04
CA LEU A 99 0.89 -20.66 5.20
C LEU A 99 0.16 -22.01 5.01
N LEU A 100 0.72 -22.93 4.23
CA LEU A 100 0.16 -24.26 3.97
C LEU A 100 0.50 -25.29 5.05
N ALA A 101 1.53 -25.06 5.89
CA ALA A 101 1.94 -25.98 6.95
C ALA A 101 0.90 -26.02 8.09
N PRO A 102 0.19 -27.13 8.37
CA PRO A 102 -0.97 -27.17 9.27
C PRO A 102 -0.69 -26.51 10.64
N GLY A 103 -1.52 -25.53 11.02
CA GLY A 103 -1.44 -24.84 12.32
C GLY A 103 -1.11 -23.34 12.30
N LEU A 104 -0.59 -22.79 11.19
CA LEU A 104 -0.16 -21.37 11.09
C LEU A 104 -1.13 -20.42 10.38
N GLY A 105 -2.06 -20.95 9.59
CA GLY A 105 -2.91 -20.16 8.70
C GLY A 105 -4.35 -20.29 9.14
N ARG A 106 -5.08 -19.18 9.15
CA ARG A 106 -6.47 -19.16 9.60
C ARG A 106 -7.34 -19.50 8.40
N GLU A 107 -8.14 -20.55 8.54
CA GLU A 107 -9.08 -20.93 7.48
C GLU A 107 -10.29 -20.00 7.52
N VAL A 108 -10.52 -19.27 6.41
CA VAL A 108 -11.66 -18.37 6.25
C VAL A 108 -12.25 -18.62 4.86
N ASN A 109 -13.51 -19.05 4.80
CA ASN A 109 -14.21 -19.45 3.57
C ASN A 109 -13.51 -20.59 2.77
N GLY A 110 -12.94 -21.59 3.45
CA GLY A 110 -12.29 -22.75 2.81
C GLY A 110 -10.92 -22.45 2.18
N ALA A 111 -10.42 -21.23 2.34
CA ALA A 111 -9.08 -20.82 1.94
C ALA A 111 -8.25 -20.50 3.19
N ARG A 112 -6.97 -20.90 3.16
CA ARG A 112 -6.02 -20.60 4.22
C ARG A 112 -5.34 -19.27 3.94
N ARG A 113 -5.40 -18.34 4.90
CA ARG A 113 -4.84 -16.97 4.81
C ARG A 113 -3.95 -16.65 6.00
#